data_AF-A0A015UTC1-F1
#
_entry.id   AF-A0A015UTC1-F1
#
_cell.length_a   1.000
_cell.length_b   1.000
_cell.length_c   1.000
_cell.angle_alpha   90.00
_cell.angle_beta   90.00
_cell.angle_gamma   90.00
#
_symmetry.space_group_name_H-M   'P 1'
#
loop_
_entity.id
_entity.type
_entity.pdbx_description
1 polymer ?
#
loop_
_entity_poly.entity_id
_entity_poly.type
_entity_poly.pdbx_seq_one_letter_code
_entity_poly.pdbx_strand_id
1 'polypeptide(L)' 'MPLLIQTLSEKFPDIEFLYAYADEDLGSNVGKGIIRNGETDMTFPDNGSNEAFEIVFFVKPGLEEYLELTDEGYRWKA' A
#
# COMPACT_ATOMS: atom_id res chain seq x y z
N MET A 1 -9.81 -4.64 4.47
CA MET A 1 -9.33 -4.66 5.87
C MET A 1 -8.54 -5.93 6.16
N PRO A 2 -7.26 -5.84 6.59
CA PRO A 2 -6.40 -7.00 6.83
C PRO A 2 -6.63 -7.65 8.21
N LEU A 3 -7.60 -8.56 8.28
CA LEU A 3 -8.08 -9.14 9.55
C LEU A 3 -6.97 -9.81 10.39
N LEU A 4 -6.03 -10.52 9.77
CA LEU A 4 -4.93 -11.17 10.49
C LEU A 4 -4.07 -10.17 11.27
N ILE A 5 -3.74 -9.03 10.64
CA ILE A 5 -2.88 -8.01 11.27
C ILE A 5 -3.67 -7.27 12.36
N GLN A 6 -4.96 -7.03 12.15
CA GLN A 6 -5.84 -6.48 13.18
C GLN A 6 -5.88 -7.37 14.43
N THR A 7 -6.09 -8.68 14.27
CA THR A 7 -6.09 -9.64 15.38
C THR A 7 -4.73 -9.71 16.10
N LEU A 8 -3.62 -9.55 15.39
CA LEU A 8 -2.30 -9.44 16.03
C LEU A 8 -2.17 -8.14 16.84
N SER A 9 -2.69 -7.03 16.31
CA SER A 9 -2.70 -5.73 17.00
C SER A 9 -3.49 -5.75 18.31
N GLU A 10 -4.62 -6.46 18.36
CA GLU A 10 -5.39 -6.67 19.59
C GLU A 10 -4.61 -7.47 20.65
N LYS A 11 -3.76 -8.43 20.23
CA LYS A 11 -2.94 -9.23 21.14
C LYS A 11 -1.73 -8.46 21.68
N PHE A 12 -1.27 -7.46 20.97
CA PHE A 12 -0.11 -6.63 21.32
C PHE A 12 -0.49 -5.14 21.28
N PRO A 13 -1.34 -4.68 22.23
CA PRO A 13 -2.00 -3.37 22.14
C PRO A 13 -1.03 -2.18 22.21
N ASP A 14 0.15 -2.37 22.81
CA ASP A 14 1.18 -1.34 22.92
C ASP A 14 2.06 -1.21 21.66
N ILE A 15 1.97 -2.18 20.74
CA ILE A 15 2.73 -2.22 19.49
C ILE A 15 1.92 -1.57 18.37
N GLU A 16 2.58 -0.69 17.62
CA GLU A 16 2.07 -0.13 16.38
C GLU A 16 2.60 -0.93 15.19
N PHE A 17 1.71 -1.36 14.31
CA PHE A 17 2.04 -2.05 13.09
C PHE A 17 1.97 -1.07 11.92
N LEU A 18 3.10 -0.87 11.24
CA LEU A 18 3.12 -0.26 9.92
C LEU A 18 2.88 -1.36 8.89
N TYR A 19 1.77 -1.29 8.16
CA TYR A 19 1.35 -2.34 7.23
C TYR A 19 1.19 -1.77 5.83
N ALA A 20 1.77 -2.47 4.84
CA ALA A 20 1.60 -2.15 3.43
C ALA A 20 1.60 -3.43 2.61
N TYR A 21 0.81 -3.47 1.55
CA TYR A 21 0.77 -4.55 0.58
C TYR A 21 0.48 -4.01 -0.82
N ALA A 22 0.99 -4.72 -1.82
CA ALA A 22 0.74 -4.45 -3.22
C ALA A 22 0.67 -5.76 -4.01
N ASP A 23 -0.31 -5.86 -4.90
CA ASP A 23 -0.52 -6.99 -5.80
C ASP A 23 0.50 -6.97 -6.97
N GLU A 24 0.61 -8.07 -7.73
CA GLU A 24 1.48 -8.09 -8.92
C GLU A 24 0.94 -7.27 -10.09
N ASP A 25 -0.39 -7.06 -10.14
CA ASP A 25 -1.02 -6.13 -11.06
C ASP A 25 -0.80 -4.70 -10.56
N LEU A 26 0.26 -4.07 -11.06
CA LEU A 26 0.81 -2.82 -10.51
C LEU A 26 -0.27 -1.74 -10.42
N GLY A 27 -0.43 -1.20 -9.21
CA GLY A 27 -1.41 -0.15 -8.93
C GLY A 27 -2.83 -0.66 -8.69
N SER A 28 -3.05 -1.99 -8.66
CA SER A 28 -4.33 -2.61 -8.31
C SER A 28 -4.24 -3.32 -6.96
N ASN A 29 -5.35 -3.33 -6.21
CA ASN A 29 -5.47 -4.11 -4.95
C ASN A 29 -4.30 -3.86 -3.98
N VAL A 30 -4.04 -2.58 -3.73
CA VAL A 30 -2.96 -2.13 -2.83
C VAL A 30 -3.54 -1.48 -1.57
N GLY A 31 -2.75 -1.41 -0.52
CA GLY A 31 -3.15 -0.68 0.69
C GLY A 31 -1.98 -0.45 1.63
N LYS A 32 -2.08 0.64 2.40
CA LYS A 32 -1.05 1.04 3.37
C LYS A 32 -1.68 1.76 4.55
N GLY A 33 -1.13 1.57 5.74
CA GLY A 33 -1.62 2.25 6.92
C GLY A 33 -0.97 1.80 8.22
N ILE A 34 -1.60 2.22 9.30
CA ILE A 34 -1.19 1.95 10.68
C ILE A 34 -2.29 1.14 11.37
N ILE A 35 -1.88 0.16 12.18
CA ILE A 35 -2.79 -0.65 12.97
C ILE A 35 -2.28 -0.70 14.41
N ARG A 36 -3.08 -0.25 15.38
CA ARG A 36 -2.72 -0.18 16.79
C ARG A 36 -3.92 -0.53 17.67
N ASN A 37 -3.72 -1.42 18.65
CA ASN A 37 -4.77 -1.83 19.59
C ASN A 37 -6.08 -2.28 18.90
N GLY A 38 -5.97 -2.96 17.76
CA GLY A 38 -7.13 -3.41 16.97
C GLY A 38 -7.83 -2.33 16.14
N GLU A 39 -7.42 -1.06 16.27
CA GLU A 39 -7.88 0.03 15.41
C GLU A 39 -7.00 0.12 14.16
N THR A 40 -7.62 0.47 13.04
CA THR A 40 -6.99 0.48 11.72
C THR A 40 -7.21 1.83 11.06
N ASP A 41 -6.11 2.48 10.70
CA ASP A 41 -6.09 3.66 9.84
C ASP A 41 -5.38 3.29 8.54
N MET A 42 -6.16 2.89 7.54
CA MET A 42 -5.67 2.30 6.29
C MET A 42 -6.22 3.08 5.09
N THR A 43 -5.34 3.36 4.13
CA THR A 43 -5.69 3.90 2.83
C THR A 43 -5.81 2.76 1.81
N PHE A 44 -6.91 2.77 1.06
CA PHE A 44 -7.17 1.89 -0.09
C PHE A 44 -7.48 2.77 -1.29
N PRO A 45 -6.47 3.13 -2.11
CA PRO A 45 -6.65 4.03 -3.23
C PRO A 45 -7.39 3.35 -4.39
N ASP A 46 -7.95 4.15 -5.29
CA ASP A 46 -8.52 3.64 -6.53
C ASP A 46 -7.45 2.96 -7.39
N ASN A 47 -7.80 1.83 -8.01
CA ASN A 47 -6.89 1.10 -8.88
C ASN A 47 -6.36 2.01 -10.01
N GLY A 48 -5.06 1.92 -10.27
CA GLY A 48 -4.36 2.71 -11.30
C GLY A 48 -4.13 4.18 -10.95
N SER A 49 -4.61 4.65 -9.79
CA SER A 49 -4.30 6.01 -9.33
C SER A 49 -2.82 6.17 -8.98
N ASN A 50 -2.32 7.40 -9.01
CA ASN A 50 -0.94 7.69 -8.62
C ASN A 50 -0.66 7.21 -7.19
N GLU A 51 -1.59 7.43 -6.26
CA GLU A 51 -1.46 6.97 -4.87
C GLU A 51 -1.33 5.43 -4.78
N ALA A 52 -2.03 4.68 -5.64
CA ALA A 52 -1.87 3.24 -5.71
C ALA A 52 -0.44 2.84 -6.14
N PHE A 53 0.12 3.53 -7.14
CA PHE A 53 1.50 3.31 -7.56
C PHE A 53 2.53 3.73 -6.51
N GLU A 54 2.30 4.82 -5.77
CA GLU A 54 3.19 5.20 -4.65
C GLU A 54 3.26 4.10 -3.58
N ILE A 55 2.14 3.42 -3.30
CA ILE A 55 2.13 2.27 -2.39
C ILE A 55 2.93 1.09 -2.98
N VAL A 56 2.83 0.83 -4.29
CA VAL A 56 3.66 -0.19 -4.97
C VAL A 56 5.14 0.11 -4.79
N PHE A 57 5.59 1.35 -5.04
CA PHE A 57 6.99 1.74 -4.91
C PHE A 57 7.49 1.65 -3.46
N PHE A 58 6.61 1.94 -2.50
CA PHE A 58 6.92 1.74 -1.09
C PHE A 58 7.13 0.25 -0.74
N VAL A 59 6.28 -0.65 -1.27
CA VAL A 59 6.37 -2.09 -1.02
C VAL A 59 7.52 -2.75 -1.78
N LYS A 60 7.77 -2.30 -3.01
CA LYS A 60 8.82 -2.83 -3.89
C LYS A 60 9.62 -1.68 -4.50
N PRO A 61 10.60 -1.15 -3.74
CA PRO A 61 11.49 -0.10 -4.22
C PRO A 61 12.27 -0.52 -5.47
N GLY A 62 12.55 0.44 -6.35
CA GLY A 62 13.22 0.24 -7.63
C GLY A 62 12.28 -0.04 -8.80
N LEU A 63 10.98 -0.30 -8.56
CA LEU A 63 10.00 -0.42 -9.66
C LEU A 63 9.76 0.93 -10.36
N GLU A 64 9.85 2.03 -9.63
CA GLU A 64 9.75 3.40 -10.12
C GLU A 64 10.79 3.72 -11.21
N GLU A 65 11.89 2.96 -11.29
CA GLU A 65 12.89 3.12 -12.36
C GLU A 65 12.34 2.74 -13.74
N TYR A 66 11.30 1.93 -13.81
CA TYR A 66 10.68 1.47 -15.07
C TYR A 66 9.42 2.24 -15.45
N LEU A 67 8.95 3.13 -14.58
CA LEU A 67 7.73 3.90 -14.77
C LEU A 67 8.02 5.40 -14.81
N GLU A 68 7.25 6.16 -15.57
CA GLU A 68 7.28 7.60 -15.60
C GLU A 68 5.90 8.18 -15.25
N LEU A 69 5.90 9.29 -14.52
CA LEU A 69 4.67 10.03 -14.22
C LEU A 69 4.31 10.91 -15.42
N THR A 70 3.12 10.70 -15.97
CA THR A 70 2.54 11.48 -17.07
C THR A 70 1.31 12.25 -16.62
N ASP A 71 0.74 13.07 -17.51
CA ASP A 71 -0.54 13.76 -17.27
C ASP A 71 -1.71 12.77 -17.07
N GLU A 72 -1.58 11.52 -17.53
CA GLU A 72 -2.57 10.45 -17.34
C GLU A 72 -2.24 9.52 -16.16
N GLY A 73 -1.18 9.81 -15.40
CA GLY A 73 -0.66 8.97 -14.31
C GLY A 73 0.58 8.16 -14.71
N TYR A 74 0.91 7.14 -13.91
CA TYR A 74 2.10 6.33 -14.13
C TYR A 74 1.99 5.44 -15.39
N ARG A 75 3.03 5.45 -16.22
CA ARG A 75 3.16 4.67 -17.46
C ARG A 75 4.53 4.01 -17.54
N TRP A 76 4.61 2.88 -18.25
CA TRP A 76 5.91 2.25 -18.54
C TRP A 76 6.77 3.16 -19.39
N LYS A 77 8.05 3.29 -19.04
CA LYS A 77 9.03 3.95 -19.91
C LYS A 77 9.16 3.16 -21.21
N ALA A 78 9.21 3.88 -22.34
CA ALA A 78 9.44 3.32 -23.67
C ALA A 78 10.88 2.84 -23.88
#